data_AF-A0A7V2G6J3-F1
#
_entry.id   AF-A0A7V2G6J3-F1
#
_cell.length_a   1.000
_cell.length_b   1.000
_cell.length_c   1.000
_cell.angle_alpha   90.00
_cell.angle_beta   90.00
_cell.angle_gamma   90.00
#
_symmetry.space_group_name_H-M   'P 1'
#
loop_
_entity.id
_entity.type
_entity.pdbx_description
1 polymer ?
#
loop_
_entity_poly.entity_id
_entity_poly.type
_entity_poly.pdbx_seq_one_letter_code
_entity_poly.pdbx_strand_id
1 'polypeptide(L)'
;MSLAIRIFLWPVVLMFALWAFGALHFDFPSAGRWWPEAAFALVCVVWMVRVRGRWAKPLGLLALASGVWCWWQTLEPSNERDWQPDVARLARAEV
;
A
#
# COMPACT_ATOMS: atom_id res chain seq x y z
N MET A 1 3.23 20.93 -16.41
CA MET A 1 2.15 20.32 -15.62
C MET A 1 1.41 21.46 -14.95
N SER A 2 0.17 21.71 -15.38
CA SER A 2 -0.66 22.80 -14.89
C SER A 2 -0.99 22.62 -13.41
N LEU A 3 -1.41 23.71 -12.76
CA LEU A 3 -1.80 23.69 -11.34
C LEU A 3 -2.98 22.73 -11.09
N ALA A 4 -4.00 22.77 -11.96
CA ALA A 4 -5.15 21.87 -11.87
C ALA A 4 -4.73 20.39 -11.91
N ILE A 5 -3.83 20.01 -12.83
CA ILE A 5 -3.31 18.63 -12.90
C ILE A 5 -2.57 18.27 -11.61
N ARG A 6 -1.79 19.19 -11.03
CA ARG A 6 -1.09 18.93 -9.75
C ARG A 6 -2.06 18.70 -8.60
N ILE A 7 -3.09 19.53 -8.47
CA ILE A 7 -4.08 19.47 -7.39
C ILE A 7 -4.85 18.15 -7.45
N PHE A 8 -5.11 17.61 -8.64
CA PHE A 8 -5.79 16.32 -8.77
C PHE A 8 -4.83 15.13 -8.66
N LEU A 9 -3.69 15.17 -9.37
CA LEU A 9 -2.77 14.05 -9.48
C LEU A 9 -2.11 13.69 -8.14
N TRP A 10 -1.65 14.69 -7.39
CA TRP A 10 -0.88 14.43 -6.17
C TRP A 10 -1.70 13.74 -5.07
N PRO A 11 -2.93 14.18 -4.73
CA PRO A 11 -3.76 13.45 -3.78
C PRO A 11 -4.00 11.99 -4.18
N VAL A 12 -4.30 11.73 -5.46
CA VAL A 12 -4.53 10.36 -5.95
C VAL A 12 -3.27 9.51 -5.79
N VAL A 13 -2.11 10.01 -6.23
CA VAL A 13 -0.83 9.29 -6.14
C VAL A 13 -0.42 9.06 -4.69
N LEU A 14 -0.58 10.06 -3.82
CA LEU A 14 -0.25 9.95 -2.39
C LEU A 14 -1.20 8.98 -1.67
N MET A 15 -2.49 9.02 -1.99
CA MET A 15 -3.47 8.09 -1.43
C MET A 15 -3.17 6.64 -1.84
N PHE A 16 -2.75 6.41 -3.09
CA PHE A 16 -2.36 5.07 -3.54
C PHE A 16 -1.03 4.59 -2.92
N ALA A 17 -0.06 5.49 -2.75
CA ALA A 17 1.16 5.17 -2.02
C ALA A 17 0.90 4.88 -0.53
N LEU A 18 -0.03 5.62 0.09
CA LEU A 18 -0.47 5.36 1.46
C LEU A 18 -1.19 4.01 1.57
N TRP A 19 -2.03 3.68 0.59
CA TRP A 19 -2.65 2.35 0.50
C TRP A 19 -1.58 1.26 0.42
N ALA A 20 -0.56 1.39 -0.44
CA ALA A 20 0.52 0.42 -0.56
C ALA A 20 1.31 0.25 0.75
N PHE A 21 1.58 1.34 1.46
CA PHE A 21 2.19 1.30 2.79
C PHE A 21 1.32 0.52 3.80
N GLY A 22 0.01 0.84 3.85
CA GLY A 22 -0.94 0.18 4.73
C GLY A 22 -1.11 -1.31 4.40
N ALA A 23 -1.10 -1.66 3.11
CA ALA A 23 -1.06 -3.02 2.63
C ALA A 23 0.14 -3.78 3.24
N LEU A 24 1.37 -3.28 3.04
CA LEU A 24 2.56 -3.91 3.61
C LEU A 24 2.47 -4.06 5.13
N HIS A 25 2.00 -3.02 5.82
CA HIS A 25 1.80 -3.09 7.27
C HIS A 25 0.78 -4.18 7.68
N PHE A 26 -0.31 -4.32 6.92
CA PHE A 26 -1.39 -5.26 7.22
C PHE A 26 -1.00 -6.73 6.97
N ASP A 27 -0.23 -7.01 5.92
CA ASP A 27 0.13 -8.38 5.53
C ASP A 27 1.47 -8.89 6.12
N PHE A 28 2.25 -8.02 6.78
CA PHE A 28 3.40 -8.42 7.57
C PHE A 28 3.23 -8.26 9.11
N PRO A 29 2.13 -8.75 9.74
CA PRO A 29 1.89 -8.60 11.16
C PRO A 29 2.69 -9.66 11.94
N SER A 30 3.99 -9.44 12.08
CA SER A 30 4.79 -10.19 13.06
C SER A 30 5.56 -9.19 13.91
N ALA A 31 5.52 -9.40 15.23
CA ALA A 31 6.21 -8.55 16.20
C ALA A 31 7.67 -8.35 15.76
N GLY A 32 7.99 -7.15 15.27
CA GLY A 32 9.35 -6.78 14.82
C GLY A 32 9.62 -6.74 13.31
N ARG A 33 8.70 -7.12 12.42
CA ARG A 33 8.87 -6.99 10.95
C ARG A 33 8.20 -5.74 10.37
N TRP A 34 8.56 -4.56 10.90
CA TRP A 34 8.18 -3.26 10.33
C TRP A 34 9.04 -2.86 9.11
N TRP A 35 10.01 -3.70 8.74
CA TRP A 35 10.97 -3.39 7.70
C TRP A 35 10.34 -3.27 6.29
N PRO A 36 9.28 -4.00 5.89
CA PRO A 36 8.72 -3.86 4.54
C PRO A 36 8.10 -2.48 4.31
N GLU A 37 7.25 -2.01 5.22
CA GLU A 37 6.59 -0.71 5.10
C GLU A 37 7.60 0.44 5.29
N ALA A 38 8.60 0.28 6.17
CA ALA A 38 9.67 1.27 6.33
C ALA A 38 10.59 1.34 5.12
N ALA A 39 10.95 0.20 4.51
CA ALA A 39 11.72 0.17 3.28
C ALA A 39 10.97 0.83 2.13
N PHE A 40 9.67 0.55 2.00
CA PHE A 40 8.82 1.21 1.00
C PHE A 40 8.77 2.73 1.19
N ALA A 41 8.55 3.19 2.43
CA ALA A 41 8.54 4.62 2.77
C ALA A 41 9.90 5.28 2.45
N LEU A 42 11.01 4.62 2.81
CA LEU A 42 12.35 5.11 2.52
C LEU A 42 12.58 5.23 1.00
N VAL A 43 12.21 4.23 0.21
CA VAL A 43 12.32 4.27 -1.26
C VAL A 43 11.49 5.42 -1.84
N CYS A 44 10.26 5.64 -1.35
CA CYS A 44 9.43 6.76 -1.76
C CYS A 44 10.09 8.12 -1.46
N VAL A 45 10.65 8.29 -0.26
CA VAL A 45 11.36 9.51 0.15
C VAL A 45 12.60 9.73 -0.71
N VAL A 46 13.44 8.70 -0.86
CA VAL A 46 14.65 8.77 -1.70
C VAL A 46 14.29 9.13 -3.13
N TRP A 47 13.24 8.53 -3.70
CA TRP A 47 12.74 8.86 -5.03
C TRP A 47 12.32 10.33 -5.13
N MET A 48 11.53 10.81 -4.16
CA MET A 48 11.04 12.18 -4.11
C MET A 48 12.16 13.22 -3.99
N VAL A 49 13.27 12.88 -3.33
CA VAL A 49 14.43 13.77 -3.15
C VAL A 49 15.37 13.72 -4.36
N ARG A 50 15.67 12.52 -4.87
CA ARG A 50 16.72 12.31 -5.88
C ARG A 50 16.24 12.52 -7.31
N VAL A 51 15.01 12.16 -7.63
CA VAL A 51 14.50 12.22 -9.00
C VAL A 51 14.04 13.63 -9.34
N ARG A 52 14.56 14.17 -10.45
CA ARG A 52 14.13 15.44 -11.00
C ARG A 52 13.19 15.23 -12.17
N GLY A 53 12.15 16.05 -12.26
CA GLY A 53 11.17 15.99 -13.34
C GLY A 53 9.74 16.07 -12.83
N ARG A 54 8.96 16.94 -13.47
CA ARG A 54 7.56 17.21 -13.09
C ARG A 54 6.64 15.97 -13.18
N TRP A 55 6.97 15.03 -14.06
CA TRP A 55 6.22 13.79 -14.28
C TRP A 55 6.92 12.57 -13.68
N ALA A 56 8.25 12.57 -13.62
CA ALA A 56 9.03 11.43 -13.11
C ALA A 56 8.71 11.10 -11.65
N LYS A 57 8.48 12.12 -10.81
CA LYS A 57 8.11 11.92 -9.40
C LYS A 57 6.78 11.19 -9.24
N PRO A 58 5.63 11.72 -9.71
CA PRO A 58 4.34 11.05 -9.52
C PRO A 58 4.28 9.70 -10.25
N LEU A 59 4.88 9.58 -11.45
CA LEU A 59 4.90 8.31 -12.17
C LEU A 59 5.71 7.23 -11.44
N GLY A 60 6.85 7.60 -10.83
CA GLY A 60 7.63 6.63 -10.06
C GLY A 60 6.94 6.19 -8.78
N LEU A 61 6.27 7.10 -8.06
CA LEU A 61 5.44 6.71 -6.91
C LEU A 61 4.29 5.79 -7.31
N LEU A 62 3.62 6.12 -8.43
CA LEU A 62 2.56 5.28 -8.98
C LEU A 62 3.09 3.89 -9.36
N ALA A 63 4.27 3.81 -9.97
CA ALA A 63 4.90 2.54 -10.34
C ALA A 63 5.26 1.70 -9.10
N LEU A 64 5.83 2.31 -8.06
CA LEU A 64 6.14 1.63 -6.80
C LEU A 64 4.87 1.07 -6.14
N ALA A 65 3.83 1.89 -6.01
CA ALA A 65 2.55 1.45 -5.42
C ALA A 65 1.86 0.38 -6.29
N SER A 66 1.96 0.48 -7.62
CA SER A 66 1.43 -0.53 -8.54
C SER A 66 2.16 -1.87 -8.39
N GLY A 67 3.47 -1.87 -8.12
CA GLY A 67 4.21 -3.08 -7.81
C GLY A 67 3.68 -3.80 -6.57
N VAL A 68 3.41 -3.05 -5.50
CA VAL A 68 2.76 -3.59 -4.30
C VAL A 68 1.36 -4.10 -4.62
N TRP A 69 0.58 -3.36 -5.39
CA TRP A 69 -0.76 -3.78 -5.80
C TRP A 69 -0.74 -5.08 -6.62
N CYS A 70 0.14 -5.20 -7.61
CA CYS A 70 0.29 -6.42 -8.40
C CYS A 70 0.66 -7.62 -7.53
N TRP A 71 1.58 -7.45 -6.57
CA TRP A 71 1.88 -8.49 -5.59
C TRP A 71 0.66 -8.83 -4.72
N TRP A 72 -0.06 -7.82 -4.23
CA TRP A 72 -1.24 -8.01 -3.39
C TRP A 72 -2.32 -8.88 -4.04
N GLN A 73 -2.51 -8.75 -5.36
CA GLN A 73 -3.46 -9.57 -6.11
C GLN A 73 -3.08 -11.06 -6.17
N THR A 74 -1.84 -11.42 -5.84
CA THR A 74 -1.36 -12.81 -5.82
C THR A 74 -1.55 -13.49 -4.45
N LEU A 75 -1.96 -12.74 -3.43
CA LEU A 75 -2.15 -13.27 -2.08
C LEU A 75 -3.43 -14.11 -2.03
N GLU A 76 -3.31 -15.32 -1.49
CA GLU A 76 -4.45 -16.19 -1.27
C GLU A 76 -5.30 -15.65 -0.10
N PRO A 77 -6.62 -15.50 -0.27
CA PRO A 77 -7.49 -15.10 0.82
C PRO A 77 -7.40 -16.10 1.97
N SER A 78 -6.96 -15.64 3.15
CA SER A 78 -6.90 -16.47 4.35
C SER A 78 -7.98 -16.03 5.35
N ASN A 79 -8.81 -16.98 5.78
CA ASN A 79 -9.80 -16.79 6.84
C ASN A 79 -9.26 -17.11 8.24
N GLU A 80 -8.01 -17.57 8.34
CA GLU A 80 -7.36 -17.96 9.61
C GLU A 80 -6.84 -16.76 10.41
N ARG A 81 -7.07 -15.53 9.94
CA ARG A 81 -6.63 -14.30 10.65
C ARG A 81 -7.50 -14.08 11.89
N ASP A 82 -6.94 -13.38 12.87
CA ASP A 82 -7.68 -12.87 14.03
C ASP A 82 -8.65 -11.77 13.56
N TRP A 83 -9.82 -12.21 13.10
CA TRP A 83 -10.92 -11.33 12.75
C TRP A 83 -11.44 -10.59 13.98
N GLN A 84 -12.04 -9.42 13.77
CA GLN A 84 -12.63 -8.68 14.88
C GLN A 84 -13.70 -9.52 15.58
N PRO A 85 -13.85 -9.42 16.91
CA PRO A 85 -14.72 -10.31 17.69
C PRO A 85 -16.18 -10.32 17.24
N ASP A 86 -16.66 -9.22 16.67
CA ASP A 86 -18.04 -9.03 16.17
C ASP A 86 -18.31 -9.74 14.84
N VAL A 87 -17.26 -9.99 14.05
CA VAL A 87 -17.33 -10.69 12.75
C VAL A 87 -16.64 -12.05 12.74
N ALA A 88 -15.98 -12.44 13.84
CA ALA A 88 -15.44 -13.78 14.06
C ALA A 88 -16.56 -14.81 14.30
N ARG A 89 -17.44 -15.00 13.30
CA ARG A 89 -18.51 -15.99 13.33
C ARG A 89 -17.97 -17.31 12.79
N LEU A 90 -17.93 -18.33 13.65
CA LEU A 90 -17.65 -19.69 13.22
C LEU A 90 -18.77 -20.16 12.29
N ALA A 91 -18.41 -20.72 11.14
CA ALA A 91 -19.38 -21.37 10.26
C ALA A 91 -20.02 -22.54 11.03
N ARG A 92 -21.32 -22.44 11.30
CA ARG A 92 -22.09 -23.50 11.97
C ARG A 92 -23.06 -24.10 10.97
N ALA A 93 -22.98 -25.41 10.76
CA ALA A 93 -24.04 -26.16 10.09
C ALA A 93 -25.04 -26.64 11.14
N GLU A 94 -26.33 -26.37 10.92
CA GLU A 94 -27.41 -27.02 11.64
C GLU A 94 -27.78 -28.29 10.88
N VAL A 95 -27.91 -29.42 11.59
CA VAL A 95 -28.36 -30.72 11.06
C VAL A 95 -29.81 -30.92 11.43
#